data_AF-A0A932DCM8-F1
#
_entry.id   AF-A0A932DCM8-F1
#
_cell.length_a   1.000
_cell.length_b   1.000
_cell.length_c   1.000
_cell.angle_alpha   90.00
_cell.angle_beta   90.00
_cell.angle_gamma   90.00
#
_symmetry.space_group_name_H-M   'P 1'
#
loop_
_entity.id
_entity.type
_entity.pdbx_description
1 polymer ?
#
loop_
_entity_poly.entity_id
_entity_poly.type
_entity_poly.pdbx_seq_one_letter_code
_entity_poly.pdbx_strand_id
1 'polypeptide(L)'
;METILSLCVGLGLSAACGFRVFIPPLILSIASLSGHASLSPEFAWIGSWPALITFAFATALEVTGYYVPWMDNLLDTIATPAAVVAGTIVTASLVTDMSPFLKWTLAVVAGGGVAGLIQGATVTTRAALSAGTGGLANPLLATAELGGAVVTSVLSLLVPVVVVGLLAVAAVLLVRKLLRKAPTLA
;
A
#
# COMPACT_ATOMS: atom_id res chain seq x y z
N MET A 1 2.38 -20.44 3.13
CA MET A 1 2.17 -19.47 4.24
C MET A 1 2.71 -18.09 3.86
N GLU A 2 3.85 -18.02 3.16
CA GLU A 2 4.37 -16.77 2.57
C GLU A 2 3.41 -16.14 1.55
N THR A 3 2.72 -16.93 0.73
CA THR A 3 1.83 -16.42 -0.34
C THR A 3 0.61 -15.64 0.17
N ILE A 4 0.04 -16.04 1.31
CA ILE A 4 -1.11 -15.33 1.89
C ILE A 4 -0.64 -14.00 2.50
N LEU A 5 0.49 -14.02 3.20
CA LEU A 5 1.09 -12.81 3.75
C LEU A 5 1.48 -11.83 2.63
N SER A 6 2.14 -12.30 1.56
CA SER A 6 2.53 -11.45 0.44
C SER A 6 1.32 -10.89 -0.31
N LEU A 7 0.24 -11.67 -0.43
CA LEU A 7 -1.04 -11.18 -0.94
C LEU A 7 -1.63 -10.09 -0.03
N CYS A 8 -1.65 -10.29 1.29
CA CYS A 8 -2.14 -9.26 2.22
C CYS A 8 -1.31 -7.97 2.15
N VAL A 9 0.02 -8.07 2.07
CA VAL A 9 0.92 -6.93 1.89
C VAL A 9 0.63 -6.23 0.56
N GLY A 10 0.47 -7.00 -0.53
CA GLY A 10 0.13 -6.49 -1.85
C GLY A 10 -1.21 -5.76 -1.88
N LEU A 11 -2.24 -6.31 -1.26
CA LEU A 11 -3.56 -5.68 -1.15
C LEU A 11 -3.53 -4.42 -0.27
N GLY A 12 -2.76 -4.43 0.82
CA GLY A 12 -2.59 -3.26 1.68
C GLY A 12 -1.89 -2.10 0.95
N LEU A 13 -0.81 -2.38 0.22
CA LEU A 13 -0.17 -1.39 -0.64
C LEU A 13 -1.07 -0.97 -1.81
N SER A 14 -1.89 -1.88 -2.34
CA SER A 14 -2.89 -1.56 -3.37
C SER A 14 -3.96 -0.60 -2.87
N ALA A 15 -4.45 -0.79 -1.64
CA ALA A 15 -5.35 0.17 -0.99
C ALA A 15 -4.68 1.54 -0.86
N ALA A 16 -3.38 1.56 -0.51
CA ALA A 16 -2.61 2.79 -0.45
C ALA A 16 -2.49 3.50 -1.82
N CYS A 17 -2.45 2.74 -2.93
CA CYS A 17 -2.42 3.29 -4.30
C CYS A 17 -3.69 4.08 -4.63
N GLY A 18 -4.81 3.76 -3.98
CA GLY A 18 -6.06 4.52 -4.15
C GLY A 18 -6.12 5.82 -3.36
N PHE A 19 -5.17 6.08 -2.45
CA PHE A 19 -5.00 7.41 -1.86
C PHE A 19 -4.02 8.25 -2.68
N ARG A 20 -2.89 7.63 -3.07
CA ARG A 20 -1.84 8.24 -3.90
C ARG A 20 -1.20 7.17 -4.76
N VAL A 21 -1.11 7.40 -6.05
CA VAL A 21 -0.68 6.43 -7.06
C VAL A 21 0.80 6.06 -6.89
N PHE A 22 1.66 7.05 -6.62
CA PHE A 22 3.12 6.85 -6.70
C PHE A 22 3.79 6.59 -5.34
N ILE A 23 3.14 6.97 -4.23
CA ILE A 23 3.71 6.79 -2.89
C ILE A 23 3.93 5.31 -2.52
N PRO A 24 2.94 4.41 -2.70
CA PRO A 24 3.14 3.00 -2.36
C PRO A 24 4.22 2.33 -3.21
N PRO A 25 4.27 2.51 -4.55
CA PRO A 25 5.38 2.03 -5.37
C PRO A 25 6.75 2.58 -4.95
N LEU A 26 6.84 3.86 -4.55
CA LEU A 26 8.06 4.45 -4.00
C LEU A 26 8.49 3.74 -2.71
N ILE A 27 7.56 3.57 -1.76
CA ILE A 27 7.82 2.89 -0.49
C ILE A 27 8.21 1.43 -0.73
N LEU A 28 7.54 0.74 -1.66
CA LEU A 28 7.88 -0.62 -2.07
C LEU A 28 9.28 -0.70 -2.69
N SER A 29 9.65 0.26 -3.54
CA SER A 29 10.98 0.34 -4.14
C SER A 29 12.07 0.50 -3.08
N ILE A 30 11.86 1.40 -2.11
CA ILE A 30 12.75 1.58 -0.94
C ILE A 30 12.83 0.30 -0.10
N ALA A 31 11.70 -0.35 0.15
CA ALA A 31 11.64 -1.59 0.92
C ALA A 31 12.39 -2.73 0.22
N SER A 32 12.28 -2.82 -1.11
CA SER A 32 13.00 -3.81 -1.89
C SER A 32 14.52 -3.55 -1.88
N LEU A 33 14.95 -2.30 -2.11
CA LEU A 33 16.37 -1.94 -2.08
C LEU A 33 17.01 -2.08 -0.69
N SER A 34 16.25 -1.91 0.37
CA SER A 34 16.70 -2.12 1.76
C SER A 34 16.62 -3.58 2.22
N GLY A 35 16.16 -4.50 1.36
CA GLY A 35 16.05 -5.93 1.67
C GLY A 35 14.85 -6.33 2.53
N HIS A 36 13.88 -5.43 2.75
CA HIS A 36 12.68 -5.68 3.54
C HIS A 36 11.49 -6.21 2.73
N ALA A 37 11.54 -6.14 1.40
CA ALA A 37 10.50 -6.67 0.51
C ALA A 37 11.09 -7.55 -0.59
N SER A 38 10.59 -8.78 -0.72
CA SER A 38 10.91 -9.69 -1.81
C SER A 38 9.93 -9.51 -2.96
N LEU A 39 10.47 -9.13 -4.12
CA LEU A 39 9.70 -8.97 -5.36
C LEU A 39 9.81 -10.23 -6.20
N SER A 40 8.76 -10.55 -6.95
CA SER A 40 8.83 -11.62 -7.93
C SER A 40 9.80 -11.25 -9.07
N PRO A 41 10.44 -12.24 -9.72
CA PRO A 41 11.54 -11.99 -10.66
C PRO A 41 11.17 -11.02 -11.81
N GLU A 42 9.94 -11.09 -12.30
CA GLU A 42 9.43 -10.23 -13.38
C GLU A 42 9.29 -8.76 -12.96
N PHE A 43 9.18 -8.49 -11.66
CA PHE A 43 9.02 -7.15 -11.10
C PHE A 43 10.25 -6.66 -10.34
N ALA A 44 11.39 -7.35 -10.46
CA ALA A 44 12.65 -6.95 -9.82
C ALA A 44 13.10 -5.52 -10.20
N TRP A 45 12.66 -5.02 -11.36
CA TRP A 45 12.93 -3.66 -11.80
C TRP A 45 12.39 -2.58 -10.84
N ILE A 46 11.33 -2.86 -10.06
CA ILE A 46 10.78 -1.93 -9.05
C ILE A 46 11.83 -1.66 -7.96
N GLY A 47 12.65 -2.65 -7.62
CA GLY A 47 13.76 -2.54 -6.67
C GLY A 47 15.05 -2.00 -7.27
N SER A 48 15.00 -1.18 -8.33
CA SER A 48 16.18 -0.59 -8.97
C SER A 48 16.30 0.90 -8.70
N TRP A 49 17.53 1.45 -8.71
CA TRP A 49 17.76 2.89 -8.55
C TRP A 49 17.01 3.76 -9.58
N PRO A 50 16.95 3.41 -10.88
CA PRO A 50 16.16 4.17 -11.85
C PRO A 50 14.66 4.19 -11.50
N ALA A 51 14.09 3.06 -11.06
CA ALA A 51 12.70 2.99 -10.66
C ALA A 51 12.43 3.86 -9.42
N LEU A 52 13.30 3.78 -8.40
CA LEU A 52 13.20 4.61 -7.19
C LEU A 52 13.20 6.10 -7.53
N ILE A 53 14.14 6.56 -8.36
CA ILE A 53 14.23 7.97 -8.76
C ILE A 53 12.97 8.39 -9.53
N THR A 54 12.48 7.53 -10.42
CA THR A 54 11.26 7.79 -11.19
C THR A 54 10.04 7.90 -10.29
N PHE A 55 9.85 6.96 -9.36
CA PHE A 55 8.75 7.02 -8.40
C PHE A 55 8.87 8.23 -7.47
N ALA A 56 10.07 8.57 -7.01
CA ALA A 56 10.29 9.75 -6.17
C ALA A 56 9.91 11.04 -6.90
N PHE A 57 10.33 11.18 -8.17
CA PHE A 57 9.98 12.32 -9.00
C PHE A 57 8.46 12.37 -9.28
N ALA A 58 7.86 11.23 -9.63
CA ALA A 58 6.42 11.13 -9.86
C ALA A 58 5.61 11.46 -8.59
N THR A 59 6.05 10.99 -7.42
CA THR A 59 5.47 11.37 -6.13
C THR A 59 5.60 12.87 -5.87
N ALA A 60 6.73 13.49 -6.17
CA ALA A 60 6.88 14.94 -5.99
C ALA A 60 5.90 15.72 -6.89
N LEU A 61 5.75 15.31 -8.15
CA LEU A 61 4.76 15.89 -9.07
C LEU A 61 3.32 15.65 -8.62
N GLU A 62 3.01 14.45 -8.14
CA GLU A 62 1.69 14.10 -7.61
C GLU A 62 1.37 14.95 -6.37
N VAL A 63 2.29 15.04 -5.41
CA VAL A 63 2.08 15.84 -4.20
C VAL A 63 1.89 17.30 -4.57
N THR A 64 2.79 17.89 -5.37
CA THR A 64 2.68 19.31 -5.75
C THR A 64 1.42 19.60 -6.57
N GLY A 65 1.04 18.71 -7.48
CA GLY A 65 -0.13 18.86 -8.33
C GLY A 65 -1.45 18.94 -7.55
N TYR A 66 -1.61 18.12 -6.51
CA TYR A 66 -2.82 18.06 -5.69
C TYR A 66 -2.99 19.23 -4.69
N TYR A 67 -1.98 20.10 -4.55
CA TYR A 67 -2.11 21.31 -3.74
C TYR A 67 -2.58 22.53 -4.55
N VAL A 68 -2.62 22.43 -5.89
CA VAL A 68 -3.08 23.51 -6.76
C VAL A 68 -4.58 23.28 -7.05
N PRO A 69 -5.47 24.19 -6.61
CA PRO A 69 -6.89 24.10 -6.93
C PRO A 69 -7.11 24.08 -8.45
N TRP A 70 -8.11 23.34 -8.94
CA TRP A 70 -8.44 23.12 -10.36
C TRP A 70 -7.55 22.10 -11.08
N MET A 71 -6.23 22.09 -10.80
CA MET A 71 -5.33 21.07 -11.37
C MET A 71 -5.58 19.68 -10.76
N ASP A 72 -6.05 19.63 -9.51
CA ASP A 72 -6.46 18.43 -8.79
C ASP A 72 -7.57 17.61 -9.49
N ASN A 73 -8.60 18.27 -10.03
CA ASN A 73 -9.67 17.59 -10.76
C ASN A 73 -9.19 16.96 -12.09
N LEU A 74 -8.26 17.63 -12.78
CA LEU A 74 -7.64 17.08 -13.99
C LEU A 74 -6.77 15.86 -13.64
N LEU A 75 -6.00 15.97 -12.56
CA LEU A 75 -5.18 14.87 -12.05
C LEU A 75 -6.03 13.67 -11.67
N ASP A 76 -7.20 13.85 -11.06
CA ASP A 76 -8.10 12.75 -10.70
C ASP A 76 -8.56 11.92 -11.91
N THR A 77 -8.69 12.54 -13.09
CA THR A 77 -9.05 11.82 -14.34
C THR A 77 -7.97 10.81 -14.74
N ILE A 78 -6.70 11.16 -14.53
CA ILE A 78 -5.54 10.31 -14.87
C ILE A 78 -5.20 9.38 -13.70
N ALA A 79 -5.30 9.87 -12.47
CA ALA A 79 -5.01 9.13 -11.25
C ALA A 79 -5.99 7.98 -11.06
N THR A 80 -7.24 8.10 -11.50
CA THR A 80 -8.22 7.01 -11.36
C THR A 80 -7.81 5.71 -12.07
N PRO A 81 -7.57 5.69 -13.39
CA PRO A 81 -7.06 4.50 -14.06
C PRO A 81 -5.63 4.16 -13.59
N ALA A 82 -4.80 5.15 -13.28
CA ALA A 82 -3.43 4.91 -12.82
C ALA A 82 -3.37 4.20 -11.46
N ALA A 83 -4.27 4.53 -10.52
CA ALA A 83 -4.36 3.88 -9.21
C ALA A 83 -4.70 2.39 -9.34
N VAL A 84 -5.65 2.05 -10.23
CA VAL A 84 -6.02 0.65 -10.52
C VAL A 84 -4.83 -0.11 -11.11
N VAL A 85 -4.12 0.49 -12.07
CA VAL A 85 -2.93 -0.11 -12.69
C VAL A 85 -1.80 -0.27 -11.66
N ALA A 86 -1.51 0.76 -10.88
CA ALA A 86 -0.48 0.74 -9.84
C ALA A 86 -0.81 -0.31 -8.77
N GLY A 87 -2.04 -0.36 -8.28
CA GLY A 87 -2.50 -1.36 -7.33
C GLY A 87 -2.40 -2.80 -7.85
N THR A 88 -2.73 -2.99 -9.13
CA THR A 88 -2.55 -4.27 -9.83
C THR A 88 -1.08 -4.67 -9.89
N ILE A 89 -0.20 -3.78 -10.35
CA ILE A 89 1.24 -4.03 -10.48
C ILE A 89 1.87 -4.33 -9.12
N VAL A 90 1.55 -3.52 -8.11
CA VAL A 90 2.07 -3.70 -6.75
C VAL A 90 1.64 -5.05 -6.18
N THR A 91 0.37 -5.43 -6.34
CA THR A 91 -0.11 -6.74 -5.90
C THR A 91 0.58 -7.88 -6.65
N ALA A 92 0.69 -7.78 -7.98
CA ALA A 92 1.38 -8.79 -8.80
C ALA A 92 2.88 -8.91 -8.45
N SER A 93 3.51 -7.81 -8.06
CA SER A 93 4.94 -7.78 -7.74
C SER A 93 5.31 -8.56 -6.48
N LEU A 94 4.38 -8.69 -5.53
CA LEU A 94 4.59 -9.35 -4.25
C LEU A 94 4.07 -10.80 -4.22
N VAL A 95 3.14 -11.15 -5.10
CA VAL A 95 2.66 -12.53 -5.21
C VAL A 95 3.71 -13.39 -5.93
N THR A 96 4.48 -14.15 -5.15
CA THR A 96 5.44 -15.14 -5.64
C THR A 96 4.78 -16.53 -5.73
N ASP A 97 5.32 -17.39 -6.59
CA ASP A 97 4.98 -18.83 -6.62
C ASP A 97 3.52 -19.18 -6.98
N MET A 98 2.89 -18.36 -7.83
CA MET A 98 1.58 -18.64 -8.44
C MET A 98 1.67 -18.79 -9.95
N SER A 99 0.75 -19.55 -10.54
CA SER A 99 0.60 -19.59 -12.00
C SER A 99 0.31 -18.18 -12.54
N PRO A 100 0.84 -17.81 -13.72
CA PRO A 100 0.66 -16.46 -14.27
C PRO A 100 -0.82 -16.05 -14.37
N PHE A 101 -1.69 -16.98 -14.76
CA PHE A 101 -3.13 -16.75 -14.84
C PHE A 101 -3.74 -16.37 -13.49
N LEU A 102 -3.43 -17.11 -12.42
CA LEU A 102 -3.98 -16.83 -11.10
C LEU A 102 -3.39 -15.54 -10.51
N LYS A 103 -2.08 -15.31 -10.70
CA LYS A 103 -1.38 -14.10 -10.26
C LYS A 103 -2.04 -12.85 -10.85
N TRP A 104 -2.21 -12.80 -12.16
CA TRP A 104 -2.81 -11.65 -12.84
C TRP A 104 -4.29 -11.49 -12.51
N THR A 105 -5.04 -12.59 -12.39
CA THR A 105 -6.45 -12.52 -11.98
C THR A 105 -6.60 -11.91 -10.59
N LEU A 106 -5.82 -12.38 -9.61
CA LEU A 106 -5.83 -11.82 -8.25
C LEU A 106 -5.33 -10.38 -8.23
N ALA A 107 -4.26 -10.08 -8.97
CA ALA A 107 -3.72 -8.73 -9.03
C ALA A 107 -4.74 -7.73 -9.61
N VAL A 108 -5.44 -8.08 -10.69
CA VAL A 108 -6.43 -7.19 -11.31
C VAL A 108 -7.69 -7.09 -10.45
N VAL A 109 -8.26 -8.22 -10.04
CA VAL A 109 -9.54 -8.26 -9.32
C VAL A 109 -9.38 -7.75 -7.90
N ALA A 110 -8.43 -8.30 -7.14
CA ALA A 110 -8.25 -7.94 -5.74
C ALA A 110 -7.36 -6.69 -5.62
N GLY A 111 -6.21 -6.65 -6.29
CA GLY A 111 -5.33 -5.47 -6.27
C GLY A 111 -5.99 -4.25 -6.90
N GLY A 112 -6.18 -4.27 -8.22
CA GLY A 112 -6.81 -3.18 -8.96
C GLY A 112 -8.19 -2.80 -8.44
N GLY A 113 -9.01 -3.79 -8.05
CA GLY A 113 -10.32 -3.54 -7.44
C GLY A 113 -10.24 -2.77 -6.11
N VAL A 114 -9.36 -3.16 -5.19
CA VAL A 114 -9.18 -2.44 -3.91
C VAL A 114 -8.68 -1.02 -4.15
N ALA A 115 -7.69 -0.83 -5.02
CA ALA A 115 -7.20 0.51 -5.37
C ALA A 115 -8.29 1.38 -5.99
N GLY A 116 -9.07 0.82 -6.91
CA GLY A 116 -10.19 1.52 -7.55
C GLY A 116 -11.30 1.93 -6.59
N LEU A 117 -11.61 1.09 -5.59
CA LEU A 117 -12.60 1.42 -4.55
C LEU A 117 -12.14 2.59 -3.68
N ILE A 118 -10.89 2.56 -3.20
CA ILE A 118 -10.33 3.65 -2.37
C ILE A 118 -10.21 4.95 -3.19
N GLN A 119 -9.74 4.86 -4.44
CA GLN A 119 -9.64 5.99 -5.34
C GLN A 119 -11.02 6.57 -5.67
N GLY A 120 -12.02 5.73 -5.93
CA GLY A 120 -13.40 6.18 -6.16
C GLY A 120 -13.98 6.91 -4.94
N ALA A 121 -13.73 6.41 -3.72
CA ALA A 121 -14.14 7.10 -2.50
C ALA A 121 -13.43 8.46 -2.34
N THR A 122 -12.16 8.53 -2.71
CA THR A 122 -11.34 9.74 -2.64
C THR A 122 -11.83 10.82 -3.61
N VAL A 123 -12.03 10.46 -4.88
CA VAL A 123 -12.53 11.37 -5.92
C VAL A 123 -13.93 11.88 -5.59
N THR A 124 -14.82 11.02 -5.08
CA THR A 124 -16.16 11.45 -4.66
C THR A 124 -16.12 12.40 -3.47
N THR A 125 -15.21 12.18 -2.51
CA THR A 125 -15.01 13.10 -1.37
C THR A 125 -14.47 14.45 -1.85
N ARG A 126 -13.48 14.47 -2.75
CA ARG A 126 -12.99 15.73 -3.37
C ARG A 126 -14.08 16.46 -4.13
N ALA A 127 -14.89 15.75 -4.91
CA ALA A 127 -15.98 16.37 -5.68
C ALA A 127 -17.01 17.02 -4.73
N ALA A 128 -17.35 16.37 -3.62
CA ALA A 128 -18.25 16.92 -2.61
C ALA A 128 -17.65 18.18 -1.93
N LEU A 129 -16.36 18.15 -1.57
CA LEU A 129 -15.67 19.30 -0.98
C LEU A 129 -15.53 20.46 -1.97
N SER A 130 -15.27 20.16 -3.24
CA SER A 130 -15.18 21.16 -4.31
C SER A 130 -16.52 21.86 -4.51
N ALA A 131 -17.62 21.09 -4.55
CA ALA A 131 -18.97 21.63 -4.67
C ALA A 131 -19.38 22.49 -3.46
N GLY A 132 -18.99 22.09 -2.25
CA GLY A 132 -19.35 22.80 -1.01
C GLY A 132 -18.47 24.02 -0.67
N THR A 133 -17.19 24.00 -1.05
CA THR A 133 -16.19 25.01 -0.62
C THR A 133 -15.50 25.75 -1.75
N GLY A 134 -15.85 25.46 -3.01
CA GLY A 134 -15.15 26.00 -4.18
C GLY A 134 -13.73 25.47 -4.34
N GLY A 135 -13.43 24.30 -3.74
CA GLY A 135 -12.10 23.66 -3.80
C GLY A 135 -11.13 24.10 -2.70
N LEU A 136 -11.51 25.04 -1.82
CA LEU A 136 -10.65 25.52 -0.73
C LEU A 136 -10.33 24.44 0.31
N ALA A 137 -11.19 23.44 0.48
CA ALA A 137 -10.95 22.32 1.40
C ALA A 137 -10.11 21.18 0.81
N ASN A 138 -9.87 21.17 -0.51
CA ASN A 138 -9.17 20.08 -1.19
C ASN A 138 -7.71 19.90 -0.74
N PRO A 139 -6.92 20.97 -0.45
CA PRO A 139 -5.57 20.80 0.08
C PRO A 139 -5.50 20.08 1.44
N LEU A 140 -6.51 20.24 2.29
CA LEU A 140 -6.60 19.53 3.57
C LEU A 140 -6.84 18.04 3.34
N LEU A 141 -7.75 17.70 2.43
CA LEU A 141 -7.98 16.30 2.02
C LEU A 141 -6.73 15.71 1.36
N ALA A 142 -6.08 16.45 0.46
CA ALA A 142 -4.83 16.06 -0.19
C ALA A 142 -3.72 15.72 0.81
N THR A 143 -3.65 16.44 1.93
CA THR A 143 -2.74 16.17 3.04
C THR A 143 -3.12 14.89 3.79
N ALA A 144 -4.41 14.69 4.06
CA ALA A 144 -4.91 13.48 4.71
C ALA A 144 -4.67 12.23 3.86
N GLU A 145 -4.86 12.30 2.55
CA GLU A 145 -4.57 11.21 1.62
C GLU A 145 -3.08 10.92 1.51
N LEU A 146 -2.24 11.96 1.49
CA LEU A 146 -0.78 11.82 1.53
C LEU A 146 -0.36 11.06 2.79
N GLY A 147 -0.84 11.48 3.96
CA GLY A 147 -0.60 10.79 5.22
C GLY A 147 -1.14 9.37 5.22
N GLY A 148 -2.37 9.18 4.74
CA GLY A 148 -3.03 7.88 4.62
C GLY A 148 -2.27 6.90 3.72
N ALA A 149 -1.78 7.37 2.57
CA ALA A 149 -0.97 6.57 1.65
C ALA A 149 0.34 6.12 2.30
N VAL A 150 1.06 7.03 2.95
CA VAL A 150 2.32 6.72 3.64
C VAL A 150 2.09 5.73 4.77
N VAL A 151 1.14 6.02 5.67
CA VAL A 151 0.83 5.17 6.83
C VAL A 151 0.38 3.79 6.38
N THR A 152 -0.56 3.70 5.44
CA THR A 152 -1.08 2.42 4.95
C THR A 152 0.02 1.61 4.27
N SER A 153 0.89 2.24 3.47
CA SER A 153 1.99 1.55 2.79
C SER A 153 3.02 1.00 3.77
N VAL A 154 3.46 1.83 4.73
CA VAL A 154 4.41 1.42 5.77
C VAL A 154 3.82 0.32 6.64
N LEU A 155 2.58 0.48 7.11
CA LEU A 155 1.91 -0.53 7.91
C LEU A 155 1.76 -1.86 7.16
N SER A 156 1.42 -1.81 5.87
CA SER A 156 1.29 -3.01 5.03
C SER A 156 2.60 -3.80 4.98
N LEU A 157 3.74 -3.13 4.84
CA LEU A 157 5.05 -3.78 4.86
C LEU A 157 5.46 -4.27 6.26
N LEU A 158 4.97 -3.64 7.33
CA LEU A 158 5.25 -4.04 8.71
C LEU A 158 4.36 -5.17 9.21
N VAL A 159 3.26 -5.53 8.51
CA VAL A 159 2.33 -6.60 8.92
C VAL A 159 3.06 -7.91 9.31
N PRO A 160 4.02 -8.44 8.52
CA PRO A 160 4.74 -9.66 8.89
C PRO A 160 5.48 -9.53 10.23
N VAL A 161 6.08 -8.37 10.50
CA VAL A 161 6.81 -8.08 11.75
C VAL A 161 5.86 -7.98 12.94
N VAL A 162 4.71 -7.32 12.76
CA VAL A 162 3.68 -7.19 13.81
C VAL A 162 3.10 -8.56 14.17
N VAL A 163 2.83 -9.42 13.19
CA VAL A 163 2.33 -10.78 13.41
C VAL A 163 3.35 -11.62 14.20
N VAL A 164 4.62 -11.60 13.82
CA VAL A 164 5.69 -12.30 14.56
C VAL A 164 5.83 -11.78 15.99
N GLY A 165 5.77 -10.46 16.19
CA GLY A 165 5.84 -9.83 17.51
C GLY A 165 4.69 -10.25 18.42
N LEU A 166 3.45 -10.28 17.90
CA LEU A 166 2.28 -10.73 18.66
C LEU A 166 2.37 -12.21 19.03
N LEU A 167 2.83 -13.07 18.12
CA LEU A 167 3.06 -14.49 18.39
C LEU A 167 4.14 -14.71 19.45
N ALA A 168 5.23 -13.93 19.43
CA ALA A 168 6.29 -13.99 20.44
C ALA A 168 5.76 -13.59 21.83
N VAL A 169 4.98 -12.51 21.93
CA VAL A 169 4.34 -12.10 23.19
C VAL A 169 3.36 -13.18 23.68
N ALA A 170 2.53 -13.72 22.79
CA ALA A 170 1.59 -14.79 23.14
C ALA A 170 2.34 -16.04 23.66
N ALA A 171 3.44 -16.43 23.01
CA ALA A 171 4.28 -17.54 23.45
C ALA A 171 4.90 -17.27 24.84
N VAL A 172 5.42 -16.07 25.09
CA VAL A 172 5.95 -15.68 26.41
C VAL A 172 4.85 -15.73 27.49
N LEU A 173 3.65 -15.23 27.19
CA LEU A 173 2.52 -15.29 28.11
C LEU A 173 2.05 -16.73 28.37
N LEU A 174 2.06 -17.59 27.34
CA LEU A 174 1.73 -19.01 27.46
C LEU A 174 2.76 -19.75 28.31
N VAL A 175 4.05 -19.55 28.04
CA VAL A 175 5.15 -20.12 28.85
C VAL A 175 5.08 -19.63 30.29
N ARG A 176 4.84 -18.33 30.52
CA ARG A 176 4.62 -17.80 31.88
C ARG A 176 3.40 -18.44 32.55
N LYS A 177 2.30 -18.68 31.84
CA LYS A 177 1.12 -19.37 32.38
C LYS A 177 1.40 -20.85 32.68
N LEU A 178 2.16 -21.54 31.84
CA LEU A 178 2.52 -22.96 32.01
C LEU A 178 3.53 -23.15 33.14
N LEU A 179 4.55 -22.28 33.24
CA LEU A 179 5.52 -22.27 34.33
C LEU A 179 4.88 -21.89 35.68
N ARG A 180 3.86 -21.02 35.68
CA ARG A 180 3.04 -20.75 36.88
C ARG A 180 2.11 -21.91 37.27
N LYS A 181 1.85 -22.85 36.36
CA LYS A 181 1.00 -24.03 36.59
C LYS A 181 1.79 -25.31 36.89
N ALA A 182 3.12 -25.31 36.76
CA ALA A 182 3.94 -26.44 37.16
C ALA A 182 3.80 -26.61 38.68
N PRO A 183 3.20 -27.70 39.18
CA PRO A 183 3.23 -28.00 40.60
C PRO A 183 4.68 -28.28 40.96
N THR A 184 5.16 -27.68 42.05
CA THR A 184 6.29 -28.22 42.82
C THR A 184 6.01 -29.71 43.06
N LEU A 185 6.67 -30.58 42.29
CA LEU A 185 6.81 -31.99 42.62
C LEU A 185 7.76 -32.04 43.82
N ALA A 186 7.16 -31.98 45.00
CA ALA A 186 7.79 -32.25 46.30
C ALA A 186 7.10 -33.47 46.91
#